data_AF-A0A539DEU5-F1
#
_entry.id   AF-A0A539DEU5-F1
#
_cell.length_a   1.000
_cell.length_b   1.000
_cell.length_c   1.000
_cell.angle_alpha   90.00
_cell.angle_beta   90.00
_cell.angle_gamma   90.00
#
_symmetry.space_group_name_H-M   'P 1'
#
loop_
_entity.id
_entity.type
_entity.pdbx_description
1 polymer ?
#
loop_
_entity_poly.entity_id
_entity_poly.type
_entity_poly.pdbx_seq_one_letter_code
_entity_poly.pdbx_strand_id
1 'polypeptide(L)'
;PPEHAVLLDMVGDADLLFYVEGNSFQAVPEQVGWFWEGAKEVAPDYFTDQIGYYVEDDHLPLLAAGIPCMDLIDFNYSHWHTHADTPDKVSPASLQIVGDVLVRLLYRP
;
A
#
# COMPACT_ATOMS: atom_id res chain seq x y z
N PRO A 1 -6.05 -8.18 19.72
CA PRO A 1 -5.93 -8.12 18.24
C PRO A 1 -4.75 -7.18 17.90
N PRO A 2 -4.17 -7.26 16.70
CA PRO A 2 -3.21 -6.24 16.25
C PRO A 2 -3.86 -4.84 16.25
N GLU A 3 -3.08 -3.81 16.56
CA GLU A 3 -3.53 -2.40 16.58
C GLU A 3 -3.59 -1.80 15.17
N HIS A 4 -2.73 -2.28 14.27
CA HIS A 4 -2.67 -1.91 12.86
C HIS A 4 -2.31 -3.13 12.01
N ALA A 5 -2.83 -3.20 10.79
CA ALA A 5 -2.43 -4.15 9.76
C ALA A 5 -2.33 -3.46 8.40
N VAL A 6 -1.35 -3.85 7.59
CA VAL A 6 -1.16 -3.34 6.24
C VAL A 6 -1.03 -4.53 5.30
N LEU A 7 -1.94 -4.65 4.34
CA LEU A 7 -1.82 -5.54 3.20
C LEU A 7 -0.88 -4.89 2.18
N LEU A 8 0.00 -5.69 1.60
CA LEU A 8 0.89 -5.29 0.51
C LEU A 8 0.46 -6.08 -0.72
N ASP A 9 -0.05 -5.41 -1.74
CA ASP A 9 -0.38 -6.03 -3.02
C ASP A 9 0.29 -5.28 -4.18
N MET A 10 0.87 -6.03 -5.12
CA MET A 10 1.49 -5.48 -6.33
C MET A 10 2.52 -4.34 -6.11
N VAL A 11 3.22 -4.33 -4.98
CA VAL A 11 4.15 -3.25 -4.56
C VAL A 11 5.53 -3.26 -5.24
N GLY A 12 5.70 -4.08 -6.28
CA GLY A 12 7.00 -4.35 -6.90
C GLY A 12 7.27 -3.58 -8.20
N ASP A 13 6.27 -2.90 -8.76
CA ASP A 13 6.34 -2.32 -10.10
C ASP A 13 7.56 -1.40 -10.30
N ALA A 14 8.16 -1.43 -11.48
CA ALA A 14 9.26 -0.55 -11.84
C ALA A 14 8.85 0.93 -11.96
N ASP A 15 7.60 1.18 -12.33
CA ASP A 15 7.01 2.52 -12.45
C ASP A 15 6.06 2.84 -11.27
N LEU A 16 6.48 2.43 -10.06
CA LEU A 16 5.68 2.44 -8.83
C LEU A 16 5.05 3.81 -8.52
N LEU A 17 3.74 3.84 -8.25
CA LEU A 17 3.04 5.01 -7.71
C LEU A 17 1.80 4.62 -6.89
N PHE A 18 1.78 4.98 -5.60
CA PHE A 18 0.66 4.67 -4.71
C PHE A 18 -0.37 5.80 -4.65
N TYR A 19 -1.63 5.41 -4.85
CA TYR A 19 -2.80 6.22 -4.50
C TYR A 19 -3.42 5.67 -3.22
N VAL A 20 -4.18 6.51 -2.52
CA VAL A 20 -4.92 6.05 -1.35
C VAL A 20 -6.04 5.11 -1.80
N GLU A 21 -6.05 3.88 -1.28
CA GLU A 21 -7.13 2.92 -1.53
C GLU A 21 -8.40 3.34 -0.78
N GLY A 22 -9.52 3.33 -1.50
CA GLY A 22 -10.76 3.96 -1.09
C GLY A 22 -11.48 3.25 0.06
N ASN A 23 -11.51 1.91 0.07
CA ASN A 23 -12.15 1.15 1.15
C ASN A 23 -11.37 1.31 2.46
N SER A 24 -10.05 1.30 2.39
CA SER A 24 -9.11 1.55 3.47
C SER A 24 -9.32 2.94 4.06
N PHE A 25 -9.40 3.97 3.21
CA PHE A 25 -9.68 5.33 3.67
C PHE A 25 -11.06 5.47 4.32
N GLN A 26 -12.07 4.77 3.82
CA GLN A 26 -13.40 4.78 4.44
C GLN A 26 -13.44 4.04 5.78
N ALA A 27 -12.74 2.92 5.90
CA ALA A 27 -12.82 2.04 7.06
C ALA A 27 -11.86 2.43 8.19
N VAL A 28 -10.63 2.83 7.85
CA VAL A 28 -9.55 3.13 8.80
C VAL A 28 -8.80 4.43 8.44
N PRO A 29 -9.50 5.58 8.31
CA PRO A 29 -8.89 6.84 7.84
C PRO A 29 -7.73 7.33 8.70
N GLU A 30 -7.78 7.12 10.03
CA GLU A 30 -6.71 7.52 10.94
C GLU A 30 -5.42 6.71 10.69
N GLN A 31 -5.54 5.40 10.46
CA GLN A 31 -4.39 4.55 10.13
C GLN A 31 -3.83 4.91 8.75
N VAL A 32 -4.70 5.11 7.75
CA VAL A 32 -4.26 5.53 6.41
C VAL A 32 -3.49 6.85 6.49
N GLY A 33 -4.01 7.85 7.22
CA GLY A 33 -3.32 9.12 7.41
C GLY A 33 -1.96 8.98 8.08
N TRP A 34 -1.89 8.21 9.17
CA TRP A 34 -0.62 7.91 9.86
C TRP A 34 0.40 7.21 8.95
N PHE A 35 -0.06 6.22 8.18
CA PHE A 35 0.77 5.50 7.21
C PHE A 35 1.30 6.47 6.15
N TRP A 36 0.43 7.27 5.55
CA TRP A 36 0.78 8.18 4.46
C TRP A 36 1.75 9.27 4.89
N GLU A 37 1.58 9.81 6.10
CA GLU A 37 2.52 10.77 6.69
C GLU A 37 3.92 10.14 6.83
N GLY A 38 4.00 8.93 7.37
CA GLY A 38 5.27 8.22 7.51
C GLY A 38 5.90 7.80 6.18
N ALA A 39 5.09 7.39 5.21
CA ALA A 39 5.56 7.04 3.88
C ALA A 39 6.18 8.25 3.17
N LYS A 40 5.55 9.42 3.29
CA LYS A 40 6.02 10.66 2.66
C LYS A 40 7.28 11.26 3.29
N GLU A 41 7.58 10.94 4.54
CA GLU A 41 8.89 11.28 5.11
C GLU A 41 10.04 10.50 4.46
N VAL A 42 9.77 9.30 3.94
CA VAL A 42 10.76 8.41 3.34
C VAL A 42 10.85 8.62 1.82
N ALA A 43 9.72 8.58 1.14
CA ALA A 43 9.63 8.54 -0.32
C ALA A 43 8.45 9.39 -0.84
N PRO A 44 8.48 10.72 -0.66
CA PRO A 44 7.33 11.59 -0.94
C PRO A 44 6.82 11.50 -2.37
N ASP A 45 7.70 11.26 -3.34
CA ASP A 45 7.35 11.22 -4.76
C ASP A 45 6.54 9.97 -5.17
N TYR A 46 6.48 8.94 -4.32
CA TYR A 46 5.83 7.66 -4.60
C TYR A 46 4.42 7.54 -3.99
N PHE A 47 4.00 8.51 -3.18
CA PHE A 47 2.73 8.47 -2.44
C PHE A 47 1.89 9.73 -2.72
N THR A 48 0.76 9.56 -3.40
CA THR A 48 -0.14 10.67 -3.77
C THR A 48 -1.21 10.92 -2.70
N ASP A 49 -1.70 12.15 -2.55
CA ASP A 49 -2.85 12.45 -1.66
C ASP A 49 -4.22 12.11 -2.28
N GLN A 50 -4.23 11.52 -3.47
CA GLN A 50 -5.45 11.25 -4.21
C GLN A 50 -6.00 9.88 -3.82
N ILE A 51 -7.31 9.83 -3.55
CA ILE A 51 -8.03 8.56 -3.49
C ILE A 51 -8.09 8.02 -4.92
N GLY A 52 -7.54 6.82 -5.12
CA GLY A 52 -7.52 6.14 -6.40
C GLY A 52 -8.80 5.34 -6.60
N TYR A 53 -8.71 4.04 -6.32
CA TYR A 53 -9.78 3.08 -6.57
C TYR A 53 -10.27 2.45 -5.26
N TYR A 54 -11.40 1.74 -5.36
CA TYR A 54 -11.95 0.91 -4.30
C TYR A 54 -11.77 -0.54 -4.73
N VAL A 55 -10.95 -1.30 -4.01
CA VAL A 55 -10.58 -2.67 -4.40
C VAL A 55 -11.14 -3.68 -3.40
N GLU A 56 -11.75 -4.74 -3.93
CA GLU A 56 -12.08 -5.91 -3.14
C GLU A 56 -10.82 -6.76 -2.95
N ASP A 57 -10.23 -6.68 -1.76
CA ASP A 57 -9.01 -7.41 -1.41
C ASP A 57 -9.04 -7.92 0.04
N ASP A 58 -8.00 -8.65 0.45
CA ASP A 58 -7.88 -9.36 1.73
C ASP A 58 -7.96 -8.44 2.96
N HIS A 59 -7.78 -7.13 2.78
CA HIS A 59 -8.01 -6.16 3.85
C HIS A 59 -9.50 -6.08 4.25
N LEU A 60 -10.46 -6.32 3.34
CA LEU A 60 -11.89 -6.23 3.65
C LEU A 60 -12.38 -7.32 4.61
N PRO A 61 -12.05 -8.62 4.42
CA PRO A 61 -12.36 -9.65 5.42
C PRO A 61 -11.72 -9.38 6.79
N LEU A 62 -10.50 -8.83 6.82
CA LEU A 62 -9.82 -8.46 8.06
C LEU A 62 -10.56 -7.33 8.78
N LEU A 63 -10.97 -6.29 8.05
CA LEU A 63 -11.81 -5.21 8.57
C LEU A 63 -13.14 -5.73 9.12
N ALA A 64 -13.81 -6.65 8.40
CA ALA A 64 -15.04 -7.28 8.85
C ALA A 64 -14.87 -8.11 10.15
N ALA A 65 -13.67 -8.66 10.38
CA ALA A 65 -13.29 -9.34 11.61
C ALA A 65 -12.86 -8.39 12.74
N GLY A 66 -12.87 -7.07 12.52
CA GLY A 66 -12.47 -6.05 13.48
C GLY A 66 -10.96 -5.84 13.57
N ILE A 67 -10.19 -6.27 12.57
CA ILE A 67 -8.76 -5.96 12.45
C ILE A 67 -8.62 -4.72 11.55
N PRO A 68 -8.06 -3.61 12.05
CA PRO A 68 -7.88 -2.40 11.26
C PRO A 68 -6.80 -2.64 10.20
N CYS A 69 -7.23 -3.01 8.99
CA CYS A 69 -6.34 -3.33 7.88
C CYS A 69 -6.53 -2.32 6.76
N MET A 70 -5.43 -1.74 6.28
CA MET A 70 -5.40 -0.94 5.05
C MET A 70 -4.70 -1.73 3.95
N ASP A 71 -4.97 -1.35 2.71
CA ASP A 71 -4.33 -1.90 1.51
C ASP A 71 -3.37 -0.89 0.89
N LEU A 72 -2.13 -1.35 0.66
CA LEU A 72 -1.11 -0.64 -0.10
C LEU A 72 -0.92 -1.36 -1.43
N ILE A 73 -1.51 -0.79 -2.48
CA ILE A 73 -1.58 -1.39 -3.80
C ILE A 73 -1.27 -0.37 -4.91
N ASP A 74 -0.50 -0.79 -5.92
CA ASP A 74 -0.32 -0.02 -7.14
C ASP A 74 -1.43 -0.35 -8.15
N PHE A 75 -2.21 0.66 -8.53
CA PHE A 75 -3.32 0.50 -9.47
C PHE A 75 -2.92 0.54 -10.94
N ASN A 76 -1.74 1.07 -11.27
CA ASN A 76 -1.31 1.35 -12.63
C ASN A 76 -0.41 0.27 -13.22
N TYR A 77 -0.71 -1.00 -12.93
CA TYR A 77 0.11 -2.14 -13.38
C TYR A 77 -0.52 -2.90 -14.56
N SER A 78 -0.08 -2.57 -15.78
CA SER A 78 -0.64 -3.15 -17.01
C SER A 78 -0.42 -4.67 -17.19
N HIS A 79 0.45 -5.27 -16.38
CA HIS A 79 0.82 -6.68 -16.47
C HIS A 79 -0.04 -7.59 -15.57
N TRP A 80 -0.90 -7.01 -14.72
CA TRP A 80 -1.77 -7.73 -13.80
C TRP A 80 -2.57 -8.83 -14.49
N HIS A 81 -2.54 -10.05 -13.91
CA HIS A 81 -3.21 -11.23 -14.44
C HIS A 81 -2.84 -11.60 -15.90
N THR A 82 -1.62 -11.26 -16.32
CA THR A 82 -1.07 -11.69 -17.61
C THR A 82 0.14 -12.58 -17.43
N HIS A 83 0.51 -13.33 -18.48
CA HIS A 83 1.79 -14.05 -18.52
C HIS A 83 3.02 -13.13 -18.56
N ALA A 84 2.83 -11.81 -18.74
CA ALA A 84 3.90 -10.82 -18.71
C ALA A 84 4.18 -10.26 -17.30
N ASP A 85 3.43 -10.71 -16.28
CA ASP A 85 3.75 -10.45 -14.89
C ASP A 85 4.94 -11.32 -14.47
N THR A 86 6.13 -10.84 -14.79
CA THR A 86 7.40 -11.55 -14.65
C THR A 86 8.41 -10.67 -13.91
N PRO A 87 9.46 -11.24 -13.29
CA PRO A 87 10.39 -10.47 -12.46
C PRO A 87 11.11 -9.30 -13.16
N ASP A 88 11.15 -9.25 -14.49
CA ASP A 88 11.68 -8.10 -15.24
C ASP A 88 10.79 -6.85 -15.19
N LYS A 89 9.56 -6.96 -14.63
CA LYS A 89 8.68 -5.83 -14.31
C LYS A 89 8.86 -5.32 -12.89
N VAL A 90 9.62 -6.05 -12.08
CA VAL A 90 9.86 -5.73 -10.68
C VAL A 90 11.15 -4.92 -10.55
N SER A 91 11.11 -3.86 -9.76
CA SER A 91 12.27 -3.03 -9.45
C SER A 91 12.78 -3.28 -8.03
N PRO A 92 14.07 -3.61 -7.86
CA PRO A 92 14.69 -3.66 -6.54
C PRO A 92 14.58 -2.33 -5.79
N ALA A 93 14.58 -1.19 -6.50
CA ALA A 93 14.43 0.12 -5.90
C ALA A 93 13.01 0.33 -5.34
N SER A 94 11.98 -0.12 -6.05
CA SER A 94 10.58 -0.08 -5.60
C SER A 94 10.38 -0.93 -4.34
N LEU A 95 10.91 -2.16 -4.34
CA LEU A 95 10.86 -3.02 -3.16
C LEU A 95 11.63 -2.42 -1.97
N GLN A 96 12.77 -1.75 -2.22
CA GLN A 96 13.51 -1.04 -1.18
C GLN A 96 12.71 0.10 -0.58
N ILE A 97 12.04 0.92 -1.41
CA ILE A 97 11.16 2.01 -0.96
C ILE A 97 10.07 1.48 -0.03
N VAL A 98 9.37 0.42 -0.45
CA VAL A 98 8.30 -0.20 0.35
C VAL A 98 8.86 -0.74 1.67
N GLY A 99 10.01 -1.42 1.63
CA GLY A 99 10.69 -1.92 2.83
C GLY A 99 11.06 -0.81 3.81
N ASP A 100 11.65 0.29 3.32
CA ASP A 100 12.07 1.42 4.15
C ASP A 100 10.87 2.15 4.77
N VAL A 101 9.77 2.29 4.04
CA VAL A 101 8.50 2.83 4.55
C VAL A 101 7.97 1.94 5.68
N LEU A 102 7.93 0.62 5.49
CA LEU A 102 7.44 -0.30 6.52
C LEU A 102 8.32 -0.29 7.77
N VAL A 103 9.64 -0.26 7.62
CA VAL A 103 10.57 -0.11 8.75
C VAL A 103 10.35 1.23 9.45
N ARG A 104 10.22 2.34 8.70
CA ARG A 104 9.94 3.67 9.28
C ARG A 104 8.68 3.65 10.14
N LEU A 105 7.63 2.95 9.69
CA LEU A 105 6.34 2.87 10.36
C LEU A 105 6.37 1.95 11.59
N LEU A 106 7.04 0.80 11.50
CA LEU A 106 7.19 -0.13 12.64
C LEU A 106 7.93 0.51 13.83
N TYR A 107 8.83 1.46 13.57
CA TYR A 107 9.57 2.20 14.59
C TYR A 107 9.05 3.64 14.80
N ARG A 108 7.89 4.00 14.21
CA ARG A 108 7.24 5.29 14.43
C ARG A 108 6.49 5.23 15.78
N PRO A 109 6.71 6.21 16.68
CA PRO A 109 5.99 6.29 17.95
C PRO A 109 4.53 6.69 17.77
#